data_AF-A0A9C8V901-F1
#
_entry.id   AF-A0A9C8V901-F1
#
_cell.length_a   1.000
_cell.length_b   1.000
_cell.length_c   1.000
_cell.angle_alpha   90.00
_cell.angle_beta   90.00
_cell.angle_gamma   90.00
#
_symmetry.space_group_name_H-M   'P 1'
#
loop_
_entity.id
_entity.type
_entity.pdbx_description
1 polymer ?
#
loop_
_entity_poly.entity_id
_entity_poly.type
_entity_poly.pdbx_seq_one_letter_code
_entity_poly.pdbx_strand_id
1 'polypeptide(L)'
;MRICVKDSNGTYNAKVDGTDIKASCTASPAQAAARAACKAFNLAHDEVEVAISGGDRELTWYTAKPTGTGARARANMSFEELFDEVICGKSA
;
A
#
# COMPACT_ATOMS: atom_id res chain seq x y z
N MET A 1 -0.73 -5.90 -5.85
CA MET A 1 0.37 -5.82 -4.87
C MET A 1 0.01 -6.65 -3.64
N ARG A 2 0.90 -7.49 -3.12
CA ARG A 2 0.64 -8.27 -1.89
C ARG A 2 1.17 -7.55 -0.66
N ILE A 3 0.43 -7.64 0.44
CA ILE A 3 0.71 -6.97 1.71
C ILE A 3 0.50 -7.97 2.83
N CYS A 4 1.52 -8.16 3.65
CA CYS A 4 1.45 -8.95 4.86
C CYS A 4 1.07 -8.04 6.02
N VAL A 5 0.07 -8.42 6.82
CA VAL A 5 -0.26 -7.73 8.06
C VAL A 5 -0.08 -8.70 9.21
N LYS A 6 0.77 -8.32 10.16
CA LYS A 6 1.01 -9.05 11.40
C LYS A 6 0.35 -8.31 12.55
N ASP A 7 -0.49 -9.00 13.33
CA ASP A 7 -0.93 -8.46 14.61
C ASP A 7 0.20 -8.57 15.64
N SER A 8 0.36 -7.53 16.45
CA SER A 8 1.32 -7.51 17.56
C SER A 8 0.67 -6.78 18.71
N ASN A 9 -0.14 -7.53 19.47
CA ASN A 9 -0.84 -7.06 20.67
C ASN A 9 -1.70 -5.82 20.41
N GLY A 10 -2.56 -5.85 19.39
CA GLY A 10 -3.46 -4.75 19.04
C GLY A 10 -2.82 -3.67 18.16
N THR A 11 -1.58 -3.88 17.71
CA THR A 11 -0.96 -3.10 16.64
C THR A 11 -0.79 -3.95 15.40
N TYR A 12 -1.48 -3.59 14.33
CA TYR A 12 -1.42 -4.23 13.03
C TYR A 12 -0.29 -3.64 12.20
N ASN A 13 0.76 -4.43 11.97
CA ASN A 13 1.94 -4.05 11.21
C ASN A 13 1.84 -4.60 9.78
N ALA A 14 1.62 -3.71 8.82
CA ALA A 14 1.56 -4.02 7.40
C ALA A 14 2.94 -3.83 6.73
N LYS A 15 3.32 -4.79 5.88
CA LYS A 15 4.50 -4.73 5.02
C LYS A 15 4.12 -5.11 3.60
N VAL A 16 4.51 -4.30 2.62
CA VAL A 16 4.33 -4.62 1.20
C VAL A 16 5.40 -5.62 0.77
N ASP A 17 4.97 -6.72 0.16
CA ASP A 17 5.87 -7.78 -0.30
C ASP A 17 6.81 -7.26 -1.39
N GLY A 18 8.10 -7.62 -1.30
CA GLY A 18 9.13 -7.13 -2.22
C GLY A 18 9.58 -5.67 -2.02
N THR A 19 9.17 -4.99 -0.94
CA THR A 19 9.60 -3.61 -0.66
C THR A 19 9.92 -3.38 0.83
N ASP A 20 10.55 -2.25 1.15
CA ASP A 20 10.76 -1.77 2.52
C ASP A 20 9.58 -0.95 3.07
N ILE A 21 8.47 -0.87 2.31
CA ILE A 21 7.31 -0.08 2.69
C ILE A 21 6.54 -0.76 3.81
N LYS A 22 6.41 -0.04 4.91
CA LYS A 22 5.75 -0.48 6.13
C LYS A 22 4.73 0.56 6.60
N ALA A 23 3.64 0.07 7.17
CA ALA A 23 2.67 0.88 7.87
C ALA A 23 2.20 0.16 9.12
N SER A 24 1.81 0.92 10.14
CA SER A 24 1.16 0.37 11.32
C SER A 24 -0.17 1.07 11.54
N CYS A 25 -1.11 0.33 12.10
CA CYS A 25 -2.42 0.84 12.50
C CYS A 25 -2.90 0.07 13.73
N THR A 26 -3.65 0.72 14.61
CA THR A 26 -4.28 0.09 15.77
C THR A 26 -5.78 -0.14 15.56
N ALA A 27 -6.36 0.39 14.48
CA ALA A 27 -7.79 0.31 14.23
C ALA A 27 -8.21 -1.03 13.60
N SER A 28 -7.55 -1.44 12.51
CA SER A 28 -7.84 -2.72 11.86
C SER A 28 -6.68 -3.19 10.95
N PRO A 29 -6.58 -4.50 10.68
CA PRO A 29 -5.58 -5.03 9.75
C PRO A 29 -5.81 -4.55 8.31
N ALA A 30 -7.07 -4.36 7.90
CA ALA A 30 -7.41 -3.80 6.60
C ALA A 30 -6.93 -2.34 6.45
N GLN A 31 -7.07 -1.50 7.49
CA GLN A 31 -6.52 -0.14 7.48
C GLN A 31 -5.00 -0.14 7.44
N ALA A 32 -4.33 -1.03 8.18
CA ALA A 32 -2.88 -1.16 8.11
C ALA A 32 -2.43 -1.50 6.68
N ALA A 33 -3.09 -2.48 6.05
CA ALA A 33 -2.83 -2.87 4.68
C ALA A 33 -3.07 -1.71 3.70
N ALA A 34 -4.18 -0.99 3.85
CA ALA A 34 -4.48 0.15 3.01
C ALA A 34 -3.46 1.29 3.16
N ARG A 35 -3.00 1.59 4.39
CA ARG A 35 -1.93 2.58 4.62
C ARG A 35 -0.62 2.17 3.95
N ALA A 36 -0.25 0.89 4.03
CA ALA A 36 0.94 0.38 3.35
C ALA A 36 0.79 0.47 1.82
N ALA A 37 -0.39 0.14 1.30
CA ALA A 37 -0.72 0.26 -0.12
C ALA A 37 -0.69 1.71 -0.61
N CYS A 38 -1.31 2.64 0.13
CA CYS A 38 -1.31 4.08 -0.16
C CYS A 38 0.11 4.62 -0.24
N LYS A 39 1.00 4.21 0.69
CA LYS A 39 2.43 4.58 0.63
C LYS A 39 3.15 3.99 -0.59
N ALA A 40 2.82 2.76 -0.97
CA ALA A 40 3.47 2.08 -2.09
C ALA A 40 3.00 2.55 -3.46
N PHE A 41 1.73 2.93 -3.57
CA PHE A 41 1.18 3.54 -4.77
C PHE A 41 1.34 5.07 -4.79
N ASN A 42 1.61 5.69 -3.64
CA ASN A 42 1.54 7.14 -3.42
C ASN A 42 0.18 7.73 -3.81
N LEU A 43 -0.88 7.09 -3.33
CA LEU A 43 -2.26 7.44 -3.63
C LEU A 43 -3.02 7.74 -2.34
N ALA A 44 -4.16 8.42 -2.48
CA ALA A 44 -5.09 8.62 -1.38
C ALA A 44 -5.80 7.31 -1.00
N HIS A 45 -6.41 7.28 0.19
CA HIS A 45 -7.06 6.07 0.71
C HIS A 45 -8.27 5.64 -0.12
N ASP A 46 -8.97 6.59 -0.74
CA ASP A 46 -10.11 6.36 -1.64
C ASP A 46 -9.71 5.82 -3.02
N GLU A 47 -8.43 5.91 -3.38
CA GLU A 47 -7.89 5.47 -4.67
C GLU A 47 -7.27 4.06 -4.62
N VAL A 48 -7.39 3.37 -3.49
CA VAL A 48 -6.79 2.05 -3.28
C VAL A 48 -7.84 1.06 -2.78
N GLU A 49 -8.09 0.03 -3.56
CA GLU A 49 -8.90 -1.11 -3.14
C GLU A 49 -8.00 -2.17 -2.51
N VAL A 50 -8.38 -2.61 -1.31
CA VAL A 50 -7.69 -3.67 -0.58
C VAL A 50 -8.66 -4.83 -0.36
N ALA A 51 -8.26 -6.02 -0.78
CA ALA A 51 -9.01 -7.25 -0.59
C ALA A 51 -8.18 -8.24 0.25
N ILE A 52 -8.85 -9.04 1.08
CA ILE A 52 -8.19 -10.13 1.82
C ILE A 52 -7.90 -11.25 0.82
N SER A 53 -6.64 -11.67 0.74
CA SER A 53 -6.20 -12.78 -0.11
C SER A 53 -5.95 -14.08 0.66
N GLY A 54 -5.91 -14.03 1.99
CA GLY A 54 -5.73 -15.19 2.84
C GLY A 54 -5.21 -14.79 4.22
N GLY A 55 -4.99 -15.76 5.10
CA GLY A 55 -4.39 -15.51 6.40
C GLY A 55 -4.50 -16.68 7.36
N ASP A 56 -3.70 -16.61 8.39
CA ASP A 56 -3.63 -17.49 9.55
C ASP A 56 -3.91 -16.67 10.83
N ARG A 57 -3.86 -17.34 11.99
CA ARG A 57 -4.11 -16.69 13.30
C ARG A 57 -3.22 -15.48 13.60
N GLU A 58 -2.01 -15.41 13.04
CA GLU A 58 -1.03 -14.37 13.35
C GLU A 58 -0.69 -13.45 12.16
N LEU A 59 -1.00 -13.88 10.93
CA LEU A 59 -0.61 -13.20 9.70
C LEU A 59 -1.81 -13.15 8.75
N THR A 60 -2.20 -11.96 8.31
CA THR A 60 -3.24 -11.78 7.30
C THR A 60 -2.63 -11.20 6.02
N TRP A 61 -2.94 -11.81 4.89
CA TRP A 61 -2.47 -11.41 3.58
C TRP A 61 -3.54 -10.61 2.86
N TYR A 62 -3.18 -9.43 2.39
CA TYR A 62 -4.02 -8.55 1.60
C TYR A 62 -3.44 -8.37 0.21
N THR A 63 -4.33 -8.22 -0.76
CA THR A 63 -3.98 -7.76 -2.10
C THR A 63 -4.55 -6.36 -2.29
N ALA A 64 -3.69 -5.42 -2.66
CA ALA A 64 -4.07 -4.05 -2.97
C ALA A 64 -3.90 -3.76 -4.47
N LYS A 65 -4.83 -2.98 -5.02
CA LYS A 65 -4.78 -2.43 -6.37
C LYS A 65 -5.30 -0.99 -6.35
N PRO A 66 -4.79 -0.11 -7.22
CA PRO A 66 -5.38 1.21 -7.40
C PRO A 66 -6.74 1.09 -8.10
N THR A 67 -7.70 1.97 -7.75
CA THR A 67 -9.06 2.01 -8.31
C THR A 67 -9.22 2.98 -9.47
N GLY A 68 -8.24 3.88 -9.69
CA GLY A 68 -8.27 4.85 -10.79
C GLY A 68 -7.80 4.30 -12.15
N THR A 69 -8.47 4.71 -13.22
CA THR A 69 -8.25 4.33 -14.63
C THR A 69 -6.88 4.76 -15.22
N GLY A 70 -5.99 5.36 -14.42
CA GLY A 70 -4.69 5.86 -14.88
C GLY A 70 -3.54 5.68 -13.88
N ALA A 71 -3.77 5.03 -12.75
CA ALA A 71 -2.76 4.94 -11.70
C ALA A 71 -1.72 3.85 -12.01
N ARG A 72 -0.63 4.22 -12.70
CA ARG A 72 0.61 3.44 -12.65
C ARG A 72 1.13 3.51 -11.22
N ALA A 73 1.40 2.35 -10.62
CA ALA A 73 2.09 2.32 -9.34
C ALA A 73 3.41 3.11 -9.46
N ARG A 74 3.70 4.02 -8.52
CA ARG A 74 5.01 4.70 -8.47
C ARG A 74 6.18 3.70 -8.43
N ALA A 75 5.97 2.51 -7.88
CA ALA A 75 6.93 1.41 -7.93
C ALA A 75 7.26 0.91 -9.36
N ASN A 76 6.41 1.21 -10.35
CA ASN A 76 6.58 0.90 -11.77
C ASN A 76 6.96 2.13 -12.61
N MET A 77 7.30 3.26 -11.97
CA MET A 77 7.83 4.44 -12.64
C MET A 77 9.35 4.40 -12.61
N SER A 78 9.97 4.80 -13.71
CA SER A 78 11.41 4.99 -13.83
C SER A 78 11.83 6.13 -12.90
N PHE A 79 13.09 6.15 -12.43
CA PHE A 79 13.61 7.24 -11.59
C PHE A 79 13.42 8.62 -12.25
N GLU A 80 13.58 8.70 -13.57
CA GLU A 80 13.37 9.93 -14.34
C GLU A 80 11.90 10.36 -14.34
N GLU A 81 10.95 9.43 -14.46
CA GLU A 81 9.51 9.71 -14.38
C GLU A 81 9.11 10.23 -12.98
N LEU A 82 9.69 9.65 -11.93
CA LEU A 82 9.50 10.09 -10.54
C LEU A 82 10.08 11.48 -10.28
N PHE A 83 11.26 11.77 -10.83
CA PHE A 83 11.94 13.05 -10.65
C PHE A 83 11.20 14.17 -11.38
N ASP A 84 10.75 13.90 -12.61
CA ASP A 84 10.00 14.87 -13.41
C ASP A 84 8.65 15.21 -12.76
N GLU A 85 7.95 14.23 -12.18
CA GLU A 85 6.69 14.48 -11.44
C GLU A 85 6.90 15.41 -10.23
N VAL A 86 7.99 15.21 -9.47
CA VAL A 86 8.31 16.01 -8.27
C VAL A 86 8.72 17.44 -8.63
N ILE A 87 9.45 17.62 -9.74
CA ILE A 87 9.93 18.94 -10.19
C ILE A 87 8.84 19.70 -10.95
N CYS A 88 8.07 19.02 -11.80
CA CYS A 88 7.08 19.65 -12.67
C CYS A 88 5.70 19.82 -12.01
N GLY A 89 5.49 19.32 -10.78
CA GLY A 89 4.28 19.60 -10.00
C GLY A 89 2.97 19.12 -10.63
N LYS A 90 3.04 18.16 -11.57
CA LYS A 90 1.84 17.52 -12.12
C LYS A 90 1.34 16.50 -11.12
N SER A 91 0.53 16.97 -10.17
CA SER A 91 -0.44 16.14 -9.49
C SER A 91 -1.32 15.48 -10.56
N ALA A 92 -1.15 14.18 -10.75
CA ALA A 92 -2.18 13.33 -11.30
C ALA A 92 -3.27 13.13 -10.23
#